data_AF-A0A917KSP5-F1
#
_entry.id   AF-A0A917KSP5-F1
#
_cell.length_a   1.000
_cell.length_b   1.000
_cell.length_c   1.000
_cell.angle_alpha   90.00
_cell.angle_beta   90.00
_cell.angle_gamma   90.00
#
_symmetry.space_group_name_H-M   'P 1'
#
loop_
_entity.id
_entity.type
_entity.pdbx_description
1 polymer ?
#
loop_
_entity_poly.entity_id
_entity_poly.type
_entity_poly.pdbx_seq_one_letter_code
_entity_poly.pdbx_strand_id
1 'polypeptide(L)'
;MTDITIPEPVRDLLAAVLEAFDLPHPATIGGSEVHDRLLVTRVSHARIALRSLLDDNGTGMGPAWDAAYLRERLAEHPVTGYVTSDQAHAALDAGKTWAEAVTLPAGGGE
;
A
#
# COMPACT_ATOMS: atom_id res chain seq x y z
N MET A 1 -23.09 -17.18 -19.66
CA MET A 1 -22.14 -16.34 -18.90
C MET A 1 -21.16 -15.79 -19.92
N THR A 2 -21.12 -14.47 -20.11
CA THR A 2 -20.07 -13.86 -20.92
C THR A 2 -18.81 -13.86 -20.06
N ASP A 3 -17.74 -14.51 -20.51
CA ASP A 3 -16.45 -14.43 -19.83
C ASP A 3 -15.95 -12.99 -19.89
N ILE A 4 -15.89 -12.33 -18.73
CA ILE A 4 -15.30 -11.00 -18.62
C ILE A 4 -13.79 -11.20 -18.59
N THR A 5 -13.13 -10.88 -19.71
CA THR A 5 -11.66 -10.83 -19.79
C THR A 5 -11.21 -9.39 -19.53
N ILE A 6 -10.45 -9.19 -18.46
CA ILE A 6 -9.83 -7.89 -18.14
C ILE A 6 -8.53 -7.77 -18.95
N PRO A 7 -8.35 -6.71 -19.78
CA PRO A 7 -7.09 -6.48 -20.48
C PRO A 7 -5.91 -6.35 -19.51
N GLU A 8 -4.76 -6.91 -19.87
CA GLU A 8 -3.61 -6.99 -18.96
C GLU A 8 -3.15 -5.63 -18.39
N PRO A 9 -3.07 -4.53 -19.18
CA PRO A 9 -2.74 -3.22 -18.61
C PRO A 9 -3.72 -2.74 -17.55
N VAL A 10 -5.02 -3.07 -17.70
CA VAL A 10 -6.05 -2.71 -16.72
C VAL A 10 -5.92 -3.58 -15.48
N ARG A 11 -5.66 -4.88 -15.63
CA ARG A 11 -5.36 -5.77 -14.51
C ARG A 11 -4.17 -5.26 -13.71
N ASP A 12 -3.12 -4.82 -14.40
CA ASP A 12 -1.89 -4.34 -13.80
C ASP A 12 -2.11 -3.05 -12.98
N LEU A 13 -2.86 -2.10 -13.53
CA LEU A 13 -3.28 -0.90 -12.81
C LEU A 13 -4.13 -1.26 -11.58
N LEU A 14 -5.09 -2.18 -11.72
CA LEU A 14 -5.92 -2.62 -10.59
C LEU A 14 -5.08 -3.29 -9.48
N ALA A 15 -4.04 -4.05 -9.85
CA ALA A 15 -3.11 -4.64 -8.89
C ALA A 15 -2.32 -3.56 -8.14
N ALA A 16 -1.83 -2.53 -8.82
CA ALA A 16 -1.15 -1.40 -8.17
C ALA A 16 -2.11 -0.58 -7.27
N VAL A 17 -3.38 -0.45 -7.66
CA VAL A 17 -4.41 0.18 -6.81
C VAL A 17 -4.67 -0.65 -5.55
N LEU A 18 -4.74 -1.97 -5.65
CA LEU A 18 -4.85 -2.84 -4.47
C LEU A 18 -3.62 -2.70 -3.56
N GLU A 19 -2.42 -2.67 -4.11
CA GLU A 19 -1.18 -2.45 -3.34
C GLU A 19 -1.17 -1.11 -2.59
N ALA A 20 -1.83 -0.08 -3.13
CA ALA A 20 -1.96 1.21 -2.45
C ALA A 20 -2.85 1.13 -1.19
N PHE A 21 -3.78 0.17 -1.13
CA PHE A 21 -4.76 0.02 -0.05
C PHE A 21 -4.41 -1.10 0.94
N ASP A 22 -3.74 -2.14 0.46
CA ASP A 22 -3.49 -3.38 1.20
C ASP A 22 -2.29 -3.25 2.14
N LEU A 23 -2.39 -2.29 3.07
CA LEU A 23 -1.41 -2.13 4.13
C LEU A 23 -1.72 -3.11 5.25
N PRO A 24 -0.69 -3.79 5.82
CA PRO A 24 -0.86 -4.70 6.92
C PRO A 24 -1.33 -3.96 8.19
N HIS A 25 -2.19 -4.61 8.97
CA HIS A 25 -2.77 -3.98 10.15
C HIS A 25 -1.70 -3.69 11.23
N PRO A 26 -1.65 -2.47 11.80
CA PRO A 26 -0.70 -2.13 12.86
C PRO A 26 -1.02 -2.86 14.18
N ALA A 27 0.01 -3.20 14.94
CA ALA A 27 -0.13 -3.87 16.24
C ALA A 27 -0.48 -2.93 17.41
N THR A 28 -0.32 -1.61 17.23
CA THR A 28 -0.47 -0.61 18.30
C THR A 28 -1.17 0.64 17.81
N ILE A 29 -1.72 1.44 18.74
CA ILE A 29 -2.33 2.75 18.47
C ILE A 29 -1.33 3.70 17.80
N GLY A 30 -0.08 3.76 18.30
CA GLY A 30 0.96 4.57 17.66
C GLY A 30 1.28 4.09 16.24
N GLY A 31 1.23 2.78 16.01
CA GLY A 31 1.31 2.20 14.66
C GLY A 31 0.12 2.59 13.78
N SER A 32 -1.10 2.69 14.33
CA SER A 32 -2.29 3.16 13.61
C SER A 32 -2.12 4.58 13.05
N GLU A 33 -1.51 5.48 13.81
CA GLU A 33 -1.26 6.83 13.30
C GLU A 33 -0.28 6.85 12.11
N VAL A 34 0.76 6.01 12.13
CA VAL A 34 1.71 5.88 11.00
C VAL A 34 1.04 5.22 9.81
N HIS A 35 0.33 4.12 10.05
CA HIS A 35 -0.46 3.40 9.05
C HIS A 35 -1.42 4.34 8.33
N ASP A 36 -2.20 5.14 9.07
CA ASP A 36 -3.20 6.02 8.48
C ASP A 36 -2.58 7.13 7.62
N ARG A 37 -1.44 7.71 8.06
CA ARG A 37 -0.69 8.68 7.24
C ARG A 37 -0.17 8.08 5.93
N LEU A 38 0.37 6.87 5.99
CA LEU A 38 0.84 6.14 4.80
C LEU A 38 -0.32 5.81 3.88
N LEU A 39 -1.43 5.29 4.42
CA LEU A 39 -2.62 4.95 3.65
C LEU A 39 -3.19 6.17 2.94
N VAL A 40 -3.36 7.30 3.63
CA VAL A 40 -3.85 8.56 3.03
C VAL A 40 -2.96 8.99 1.86
N THR A 41 -1.64 8.92 2.03
CA THR A 41 -0.69 9.29 0.97
C THR A 41 -0.78 8.35 -0.24
N ARG A 42 -0.73 7.03 0.00
CA ARG A 42 -0.80 6.01 -1.07
C ARG A 42 -2.14 6.03 -1.81
N VAL A 43 -3.25 6.18 -1.09
CA VAL A 43 -4.60 6.36 -1.67
C VAL A 43 -4.71 7.61 -2.53
N SER A 44 -4.03 8.70 -2.14
CA SER A 44 -4.04 9.94 -2.92
C SER A 44 -3.41 9.75 -4.30
N HIS A 45 -2.30 9.00 -4.39
CA HIS A 45 -1.68 8.64 -5.67
C HIS A 45 -2.56 7.70 -6.50
N ALA A 46 -3.17 6.69 -5.87
CA ALA A 46 -4.12 5.80 -6.57
C ALA A 46 -5.31 6.58 -7.13
N ARG A 47 -5.83 7.55 -6.38
CA ARG A 47 -6.90 8.45 -6.85
C ARG A 47 -6.46 9.28 -8.06
N ILE A 48 -5.23 9.78 -8.09
CA ILE A 48 -4.69 10.55 -9.23
C ILE A 48 -4.61 9.65 -10.48
N ALA A 49 -4.03 8.45 -10.34
CA ALA A 49 -3.93 7.48 -11.44
C ALA A 49 -5.31 7.08 -12.00
N LEU A 50 -6.29 6.81 -11.11
CA LEU A 50 -7.65 6.51 -11.54
C LEU A 50 -8.36 7.69 -12.20
N ARG A 51 -8.10 8.93 -11.75
CA ARG A 51 -8.65 10.13 -12.40
C ARG A 51 -8.05 10.31 -13.79
N SER A 52 -6.74 10.11 -13.93
CA SER A 52 -6.02 10.13 -15.21
C SER A 52 -6.62 9.14 -16.20
N LEU A 53 -6.84 7.89 -15.77
CA LEU A 53 -7.46 6.85 -16.60
C LEU A 53 -8.88 7.21 -17.08
N LEU A 54 -9.68 7.83 -16.21
CA LEU A 54 -11.09 8.13 -16.47
C LEU A 54 -11.33 9.47 -17.17
N ASP A 55 -10.30 10.31 -17.30
CA ASP A 55 -10.44 11.61 -17.96
C ASP A 55 -10.33 11.47 -19.48
N ASP A 56 -11.48 11.49 -20.15
CA ASP A 56 -11.59 11.45 -21.61
C ASP A 56 -10.88 12.64 -22.30
N ASN A 57 -10.57 13.71 -21.55
CA ASN A 57 -9.87 14.90 -22.05
C ASN A 57 -8.41 15.03 -21.56
N GLY A 58 -7.90 14.03 -20.83
CA GLY A 58 -6.56 14.02 -20.24
C GLY A 58 -5.44 13.66 -21.23
N THR A 59 -4.20 13.51 -20.73
CA THR A 59 -3.03 13.12 -21.55
C THR A 59 -3.15 11.75 -22.22
N GLY A 60 -4.16 10.94 -21.85
CA GLY A 60 -4.53 9.72 -22.58
C GLY A 60 -3.42 8.67 -22.61
N MET A 61 -2.49 8.68 -21.65
CA MET A 61 -1.32 7.80 -21.65
C MET A 61 -1.67 6.32 -21.43
N GLY A 62 -2.87 6.06 -20.93
CA GLY A 62 -3.47 4.74 -20.80
C GLY A 62 -3.05 3.97 -19.55
N PRO A 63 -3.72 2.82 -19.29
CA PRO A 63 -3.60 2.09 -18.03
C PRO A 63 -2.18 1.60 -17.70
N ALA A 64 -1.36 1.29 -18.72
CA ALA A 64 0.02 0.87 -18.51
C ALA A 64 0.90 2.00 -17.94
N TRP A 65 0.69 3.24 -18.39
CA TRP A 65 1.43 4.40 -17.89
C TRP A 65 0.98 4.76 -16.48
N ASP A 66 -0.33 4.74 -16.22
CA ASP A 66 -0.89 5.01 -14.89
C ASP A 66 -0.41 3.98 -13.85
N ALA A 67 -0.29 2.70 -14.25
CA ALA A 67 0.25 1.64 -13.39
C ALA A 67 1.74 1.88 -13.05
N ALA A 68 2.55 2.25 -14.04
CA ALA A 68 3.97 2.56 -13.83
C ALA A 68 4.15 3.78 -12.91
N TYR A 69 3.40 4.86 -13.18
CA TYR A 69 3.36 6.05 -12.32
C TYR A 69 2.99 5.69 -10.89
N LEU A 70 1.91 4.91 -10.69
CA LEU A 70 1.46 4.55 -9.35
C LEU A 70 2.55 3.76 -8.61
N ARG A 71 3.16 2.76 -9.25
CA ARG A 71 4.23 1.97 -8.62
C ARG A 71 5.43 2.81 -8.21
N GLU A 72 5.83 3.77 -9.04
CA GLU A 72 6.90 4.71 -8.70
C GLU A 72 6.54 5.47 -7.42
N ARG A 73 5.31 6.00 -7.32
CA ARG A 73 4.83 6.69 -6.11
C ARG A 73 4.72 5.76 -4.90
N LEU A 74 4.31 4.50 -5.07
CA LEU A 74 4.25 3.53 -3.97
C LEU A 74 5.65 3.15 -3.46
N ALA A 75 6.66 3.11 -4.35
CA ALA A 75 8.05 2.88 -3.98
C ALA A 75 8.65 4.05 -3.18
N GLU A 76 8.23 5.29 -3.45
CA GLU A 76 8.57 6.47 -2.65
C GLU A 76 7.92 6.48 -1.25
N HIS A 77 6.90 5.64 -1.04
CA HIS A 77 6.13 5.56 0.22
C HIS A 77 6.05 4.11 0.73
N PRO A 78 7.20 3.50 1.10
CA PRO A 78 7.24 2.12 1.54
C PRO A 78 6.42 1.92 2.82
N VAL A 79 5.87 0.71 2.99
CA VAL A 79 5.08 0.32 4.16
C VAL A 79 6.02 0.00 5.32
N THR A 80 6.51 1.04 5.98
CA THR A 80 7.49 0.95 7.08
C THR A 80 7.15 1.92 8.20
N GLY A 81 7.82 1.81 9.34
CA GLY A 81 7.67 2.73 10.47
C GLY A 81 6.57 2.34 11.48
N TYR A 82 6.03 1.13 11.38
CA TYR A 82 5.20 0.52 12.43
C TYR A 82 5.36 -1.00 12.43
N VAL A 83 5.11 -1.63 13.58
CA VAL A 83 5.04 -3.10 13.69
C VAL A 83 3.64 -3.56 13.32
N THR A 84 3.55 -4.58 12.47
CA THR A 84 2.27 -5.17 12.07
C THR A 84 1.77 -6.17 13.12
N SER A 85 0.47 -6.42 13.14
CA SER A 85 -0.14 -7.43 14.03
C SER A 85 0.46 -8.82 13.80
N ASP A 86 0.73 -9.19 12.55
CA ASP A 86 1.35 -10.48 12.21
C ASP A 86 2.80 -10.56 12.73
N GLN A 87 3.57 -9.48 12.61
CA GLN A 87 4.93 -9.42 13.15
C GLN A 87 4.91 -9.53 14.69
N ALA A 88 3.97 -8.86 15.34
CA ALA A 88 3.83 -8.92 16.79
C ALA A 88 3.42 -10.32 17.25
N HIS A 89 2.46 -10.98 16.59
CA HIS A 89 2.08 -12.36 16.92
C HIS A 89 3.23 -13.34 16.68
N ALA A 90 3.95 -13.24 15.55
CA ALA A 90 5.12 -14.08 15.29
C ALA A 90 6.22 -13.91 16.36
N ALA A 91 6.39 -12.69 16.88
CA ALA A 91 7.30 -12.41 17.99
C ALA A 91 6.85 -13.05 19.31
N LEU A 92 5.55 -13.02 19.61
CA LEU A 92 4.98 -13.69 20.78
C LEU A 92 5.14 -15.21 20.68
N ASP A 93 4.89 -15.80 19.51
CA ASP A 93 5.09 -17.23 19.25
C ASP A 93 6.55 -17.65 19.42
N ALA A 94 7.49 -16.73 19.15
CA ALA A 94 8.92 -16.89 19.42
C ALA A 94 9.32 -16.67 20.89
N GLY A 95 8.36 -16.43 21.79
CA GLY A 95 8.57 -16.29 23.23
C GLY A 95 8.95 -14.88 23.71
N LYS A 96 8.83 -13.86 22.84
CA LYS A 96 9.05 -12.46 23.26
C LYS A 96 7.88 -11.96 24.09
N THR A 97 8.15 -10.97 24.94
CA THR A 97 7.09 -10.20 25.61
C THR A 97 6.39 -9.28 24.62
N TRP A 98 5.17 -8.82 24.96
CA TRP A 98 4.45 -7.84 24.15
C TRP A 98 5.26 -6.56 23.92
N ALA A 99 5.94 -6.05 24.96
CA ALA A 99 6.76 -4.84 24.86
C ALA A 99 7.90 -4.99 23.83
N GLU A 100 8.54 -6.15 23.79
CA GLU A 100 9.57 -6.47 22.78
C GLU A 100 8.96 -6.71 21.40
N ALA A 101 7.77 -7.32 21.33
CA ALA A 101 7.10 -7.65 20.09
C ALA A 101 6.67 -6.40 19.30
N VAL A 102 6.26 -5.33 19.99
CA VAL A 102 5.78 -4.09 19.35
C VAL A 102 6.83 -2.99 19.22
N THR A 103 8.06 -3.27 19.67
CA THR A 103 9.18 -2.34 19.48
C THR A 103 9.72 -2.49 18.06
N LEU A 104 9.78 -1.39 17.32
CA LEU A 104 10.41 -1.38 15.99
C LEU A 104 11.88 -1.81 16.10
N PRO A 105 12.38 -2.67 15.19
CA PRO A 105 13.79 -2.97 15.12
C PRO A 105 14.58 -1.68 14.89
N ALA A 106 15.72 -1.54 15.56
CA ALA A 106 16.61 -0.39 15.39
C ALA A 106 16.99 -0.26 13.90
N GLY A 107 16.55 0.83 13.26
CA GLY A 107 16.76 1.11 11.83
C GLY A 107 15.49 1.33 11.00
N GLY A 108 14.29 1.18 11.59
CA GLY A 108 13.02 1.38 10.90
C GLY A 108 12.44 2.79 11.05
N GLY A 109 13.09 3.82 10.51
CA GLY A 109 12.49 5.16 10.39
C GLY A 109 13.47 6.29 10.69
N GLU A 110 14.19 6.74 9.66
CA GLU A 110 14.61 8.15 9.50
C GLU A 110 13.80 8.75 8.34
#